data_AF-A0A6N2RXC7-F1
#
_entry.id   AF-A0A6N2RXC7-F1
#
_cell.length_a   1.000
_cell.length_b   1.000
_cell.length_c   1.000
_cell.angle_alpha   90.00
_cell.angle_beta   90.00
_cell.angle_gamma   90.00
#
_symmetry.space_group_name_H-M   'P 1'
#
loop_
_entity.id
_entity.type
_entity.pdbx_description
1 polymer ?
#
loop_
_entity_poly.entity_id
_entity_poly.type
_entity_poly.pdbx_seq_one_letter_code
_entity_poly.pdbx_strand_id
1 'polypeptide(L)'
;MSTQITKELGFSTYVFVERLGKNAAILHPFPEYNISLVAQALEEAGLPIKIMGEHAPERGEGIYFQEDTFPDEFLGILADALSVRGIGAYAYCLVDGSMGDLDLHLFTRVGESFPRAGKKVVLMRLYLGRSSEGPAATTWIFGSPSDLEEVNRLLGEKYDTQPVSDPAGFAAIEIQHPEFSAGLLEPSQIMDDIFQTLGRHGYEGPAFVEDHFSQQNDANL
;
A
#
# COMPACT_ATOMS: atom_id res chain seq x y z
N MET A 1 3.37 18.27 39.46
CA MET A 1 3.90 17.29 38.49
C MET A 1 3.19 17.56 37.18
N SER A 2 3.93 18.06 36.19
CA SER A 2 3.35 18.37 34.87
C SER A 2 3.22 17.08 34.10
N THR A 3 2.00 16.65 33.81
CA THR A 3 1.73 15.53 32.91
C THR A 3 2.21 15.96 31.53
N GLN A 4 3.41 15.52 31.13
CA GLN A 4 3.81 15.57 29.72
C GLN A 4 2.82 14.68 28.98
N ILE A 5 1.83 15.32 28.34
CA ILE A 5 1.07 14.68 27.27
C ILE A 5 2.09 14.50 26.16
N THR A 6 2.69 13.32 26.06
CA THR A 6 3.37 12.88 24.84
C THR A 6 2.31 12.95 23.76
N LYS A 7 2.37 13.99 22.93
CA LYS A 7 1.50 14.13 21.77
C LYS A 7 1.87 12.95 20.87
N GLU A 8 1.06 11.88 20.86
CA GLU A 8 1.23 10.80 19.89
C GLU A 8 1.23 11.45 18.50
N LEU A 9 2.36 11.36 17.80
CA LEU A 9 2.46 11.82 16.42
C LEU A 9 1.69 10.83 15.54
N GLY A 10 1.02 11.34 14.51
CA GLY A 10 0.24 10.54 13.57
C GLY A 10 -1.27 10.69 13.71
N PHE A 11 -2.00 9.81 13.02
CA PHE A 11 -3.45 9.81 12.90
C PHE A 11 -4.03 8.56 13.57
N SER A 12 -5.33 8.61 13.92
CA SER A 12 -6.05 7.43 14.43
C SER A 12 -6.47 6.47 13.32
N THR A 13 -6.52 6.95 12.08
CA THR A 13 -6.87 6.19 10.88
C THR A 13 -5.87 6.51 9.80
N TYR A 14 -5.43 5.46 9.11
CA TYR A 14 -4.62 5.55 7.91
C TYR A 14 -5.37 4.95 6.72
N VAL A 15 -5.12 5.45 5.52
CA VAL A 15 -5.72 4.93 4.29
C VAL A 15 -4.66 4.81 3.22
N PHE A 16 -4.58 3.63 2.59
CA PHE A 16 -3.76 3.42 1.42
C PHE A 16 -4.65 3.44 0.18
N VAL A 17 -4.36 4.33 -0.76
CA VAL A 17 -5.14 4.55 -1.98
C VAL A 17 -4.39 3.98 -3.16
N GLU A 18 -5.08 3.19 -3.96
CA GLU A 18 -4.48 2.41 -5.02
C GLU A 18 -5.35 2.40 -6.28
N ARG A 19 -4.68 2.28 -7.43
CA ARG A 19 -5.29 2.04 -8.74
C ARG A 19 -5.99 0.68 -8.79
N LEU A 20 -7.32 0.67 -8.97
CA LEU A 20 -8.07 -0.56 -9.28
C LEU A 20 -8.31 -0.71 -10.80
N GLY A 21 -8.39 0.41 -11.52
CA GLY A 21 -8.59 0.42 -12.96
C GLY A 21 -8.49 1.84 -13.55
N LYS A 22 -8.71 1.98 -14.86
CA LYS A 22 -8.56 3.26 -15.58
C LYS A 22 -9.41 4.40 -14.99
N ASN A 23 -10.54 4.07 -14.38
CA ASN A 23 -11.49 5.01 -13.80
C ASN A 23 -11.96 4.58 -12.40
N ALA A 24 -11.16 3.76 -11.70
CA ALA A 24 -11.46 3.28 -10.37
C ALA A 24 -10.22 3.27 -9.46
N ALA A 25 -10.43 3.60 -8.19
CA ALA A 25 -9.44 3.49 -7.13
C ALA A 25 -10.03 2.73 -5.95
N ILE A 26 -9.21 1.91 -5.31
CA ILE A 26 -9.54 1.20 -4.08
C ILE A 26 -8.85 1.89 -2.90
N LEU A 27 -9.51 1.87 -1.74
CA LEU A 27 -9.07 2.51 -0.52
C LEU A 27 -9.05 1.46 0.60
N HIS A 28 -7.87 1.26 1.19
CA HIS A 28 -7.63 0.30 2.27
C HIS A 28 -7.46 1.06 3.59
N PRO A 29 -8.53 1.26 4.37
CA PRO A 29 -8.41 1.87 5.68
C PRO A 29 -7.76 0.93 6.70
N PHE A 30 -6.97 1.51 7.59
CA PHE A 30 -6.50 0.88 8.81
C PHE A 30 -6.74 1.81 10.00
N PRO A 31 -7.46 1.38 11.04
CA PRO A 31 -8.18 0.10 11.12
C PRO A 31 -9.32 -0.02 10.10
N GLU A 32 -9.58 -1.24 9.62
CA GLU A 32 -10.58 -1.57 8.58
C GLU A 32 -12.01 -1.15 8.93
N TYR A 33 -12.32 -1.04 10.23
CA TYR A 33 -13.64 -0.65 10.74
C TYR A 33 -13.91 0.86 10.66
N ASN A 34 -12.94 1.66 10.20
CA ASN A 34 -13.12 3.10 10.01
C ASN A 34 -13.56 3.48 8.59
N ILE A 35 -14.00 2.52 7.77
CA ILE A 35 -14.39 2.79 6.38
C ILE A 35 -15.54 3.82 6.25
N SER A 36 -16.49 3.85 7.19
CA SER A 36 -17.56 4.86 7.19
C SER A 36 -17.03 6.28 7.43
N LEU A 37 -16.01 6.44 8.27
CA LEU A 37 -15.33 7.72 8.50
C LEU A 37 -14.63 8.20 7.22
N VAL A 38 -13.95 7.29 6.52
CA VAL A 38 -13.29 7.56 5.23
C VAL A 38 -14.31 7.98 4.18
N ALA A 39 -15.45 7.28 4.10
CA ALA A 39 -16.52 7.60 3.16
C ALA A 39 -17.10 8.99 3.41
N GLN A 40 -17.38 9.34 4.67
CA GLN A 40 -17.86 10.67 5.04
C GLN A 40 -16.84 11.77 4.67
N ALA A 41 -15.56 11.56 4.99
CA ALA A 41 -14.52 12.55 4.71
C ALA A 41 -14.39 12.84 3.20
N LEU A 42 -14.50 11.81 2.36
CA LEU A 42 -14.46 11.97 0.91
C LEU A 42 -15.76 12.52 0.32
N GLU A 43 -16.92 12.19 0.90
CA GLU A 43 -18.20 12.81 0.54
C GLU A 43 -18.17 14.33 0.80
N GLU A 44 -17.64 14.77 1.94
CA GLU A 44 -17.41 16.18 2.26
C GLU A 44 -16.38 16.86 1.33
N ALA A 45 -15.59 16.09 0.58
CA ALA A 45 -14.68 16.56 -0.45
C ALA A 45 -15.31 16.57 -1.86
N GLY A 46 -16.55 16.10 -2.01
CA GLY A 46 -17.19 15.90 -3.30
C GLY A 46 -16.66 14.70 -4.08
N LEU A 47 -16.01 13.74 -3.41
CA LEU A 47 -15.38 12.55 -3.99
C LEU A 47 -15.99 11.25 -3.40
N PRO A 48 -17.32 11.05 -3.46
CA PRO A 48 -17.97 9.96 -2.75
C PRO A 48 -17.46 8.59 -3.18
N ILE A 49 -17.29 7.69 -2.22
CA ILE A 49 -16.89 6.30 -2.44
C ILE A 49 -18.05 5.35 -2.10
N LYS A 50 -17.97 4.12 -2.62
CA LYS A 50 -18.84 3.01 -2.21
C LYS A 50 -18.07 2.08 -1.29
N ILE A 51 -18.68 1.65 -0.20
CA ILE A 51 -18.13 0.62 0.68
C ILE A 51 -18.34 -0.74 0.02
N MET A 52 -17.27 -1.53 -0.08
CA MET A 52 -17.31 -2.86 -0.67
C MET A 52 -17.97 -3.87 0.27
N GLY A 53 -18.85 -4.72 -0.28
CA GLY A 53 -19.52 -5.79 0.44
C GLY A 53 -21.04 -5.64 0.48
N GLU A 54 -21.71 -6.74 0.85
CA GLU A 54 -23.16 -6.77 0.97
C GLU A 54 -23.62 -5.80 2.08
N HIS A 55 -24.62 -4.98 1.77
CA HIS A 55 -25.20 -4.00 2.70
C HIS A 55 -24.24 -2.95 3.28
N ALA A 56 -23.12 -2.65 2.62
CA ALA A 56 -22.12 -1.66 3.09
C ALA A 56 -21.64 -1.98 4.53
N PRO A 57 -20.82 -3.03 4.70
CA PRO A 57 -20.43 -3.54 6.01
C PRO A 57 -19.68 -2.50 6.85
N GLU A 58 -19.70 -2.68 8.17
CA GLU A 58 -18.97 -1.83 9.13
C GLU A 58 -17.44 -1.92 8.99
N ARG A 59 -16.94 -2.91 8.24
CA ARG A 59 -15.51 -3.16 8.01
C ARG A 59 -15.25 -3.43 6.54
N GLY A 60 -14.14 -2.92 6.01
CA GLY A 60 -13.66 -3.29 4.70
C GLY A 60 -13.07 -2.12 3.92
N GLU A 61 -13.21 -2.21 2.60
CA GLU A 61 -12.55 -1.32 1.64
C GLU A 61 -13.54 -0.38 0.98
N GLY A 62 -13.02 0.73 0.47
CA GLY A 62 -13.77 1.71 -0.30
C GLY A 62 -13.40 1.65 -1.78
N ILE A 63 -14.36 1.86 -2.67
CA ILE A 63 -14.10 2.10 -4.10
C ILE A 63 -14.54 3.51 -4.46
N TYR A 64 -13.60 4.30 -4.96
CA TYR A 64 -13.91 5.47 -5.77
C TYR A 64 -14.08 5.04 -7.23
N PHE A 65 -15.13 5.52 -7.88
CA PHE A 65 -15.39 5.27 -9.30
C PHE A 65 -15.97 6.53 -9.95
N GLN A 66 -15.57 6.78 -11.19
CA GLN A 66 -16.20 7.76 -12.06
C GLN A 66 -16.31 7.21 -13.48
N GLU A 67 -17.14 7.84 -14.32
CA GLU A 67 -17.36 7.36 -15.69
C GLU A 67 -16.08 7.49 -16.54
N ASP A 68 -15.45 8.66 -16.49
CA ASP A 68 -14.27 8.97 -17.30
C ASP A 68 -12.97 8.41 -16.68
N THR A 69 -12.02 8.05 -17.55
CA THR A 69 -10.65 7.69 -17.13
C THR A 69 -10.00 8.87 -16.39
N PHE A 70 -9.26 8.57 -15.32
CA PHE A 70 -8.47 9.57 -14.59
C PHE A 70 -7.01 9.18 -14.49
N PRO A 71 -6.09 10.16 -14.49
CA PRO A 71 -4.66 9.90 -14.45
C PRO A 71 -4.20 9.53 -13.02
N ASP A 72 -2.97 9.05 -12.86
CA ASP A 72 -2.45 8.57 -11.56
C ASP A 72 -2.37 9.65 -10.49
N GLU A 73 -2.21 10.91 -10.88
CA GLU A 73 -2.21 12.05 -9.96
C GLU A 73 -3.55 12.18 -9.21
N PHE A 74 -4.64 11.66 -9.78
CA PHE A 74 -5.94 11.67 -9.11
C PHE A 74 -5.98 10.79 -7.86
N LEU A 75 -5.16 9.73 -7.79
CA LEU A 75 -5.02 8.95 -6.56
C LEU A 75 -4.45 9.84 -5.43
N GLY A 76 -3.53 10.74 -5.78
CA GLY A 76 -2.99 11.76 -4.88
C GLY A 76 -4.06 12.73 -4.38
N ILE A 77 -5.00 13.13 -5.23
CA ILE A 77 -6.13 13.99 -4.85
C ILE A 77 -7.01 13.31 -3.78
N LEU A 78 -7.28 12.01 -3.93
CA LEU A 78 -8.04 11.25 -2.93
C LEU A 78 -7.30 11.20 -1.58
N ALA A 79 -5.99 10.92 -1.59
CA ALA A 79 -5.19 10.90 -0.37
C ALA A 79 -5.05 12.28 0.27
N ASP A 80 -4.88 13.34 -0.52
CA ASP A 80 -4.78 14.71 -0.02
C ASP A 80 -6.11 15.14 0.63
N ALA A 81 -7.25 14.82 0.01
CA ALA A 81 -8.57 15.11 0.54
C ALA A 81 -8.82 14.48 1.92
N LEU A 82 -8.29 13.28 2.15
CA LEU A 82 -8.31 12.59 3.44
C LEU A 82 -7.35 13.23 4.45
N SER A 83 -6.13 13.52 4.02
CA SER A 83 -5.07 14.09 4.87
C SER A 83 -5.46 15.45 5.45
N VAL A 84 -6.05 16.34 4.65
CA VAL A 84 -6.54 17.64 5.13
C VAL A 84 -7.72 17.53 6.11
N ARG A 85 -8.40 16.38 6.15
CA ARG A 85 -9.52 16.07 7.06
C ARG A 85 -9.10 15.24 8.27
N GLY A 86 -7.80 15.08 8.50
CA GLY A 86 -7.28 14.42 9.70
C GLY A 86 -7.23 12.89 9.59
N ILE A 87 -7.16 12.34 8.38
CA ILE A 87 -6.95 10.91 8.12
C ILE A 87 -5.60 10.75 7.41
N GLY A 88 -4.67 9.98 7.96
CA GLY A 88 -3.35 9.83 7.36
C GLY A 88 -3.43 9.02 6.08
N ALA A 89 -3.28 9.63 4.90
CA ALA A 89 -3.43 8.88 3.65
C ALA A 89 -2.14 8.85 2.83
N TYR A 90 -1.94 7.72 2.17
CA TYR A 90 -0.85 7.47 1.23
C TYR A 90 -1.45 6.97 -0.07
N ALA A 91 -1.16 7.65 -1.18
CA ALA A 91 -1.47 7.15 -2.49
C ALA A 91 -0.18 6.76 -3.21
N TYR A 92 -0.24 5.69 -3.97
CA TYR A 92 0.87 5.25 -4.80
C TYR A 92 0.34 4.83 -6.17
N CYS A 93 1.13 5.10 -7.21
CA CYS A 93 0.95 4.50 -8.50
C CYS A 93 2.00 3.42 -8.70
N LEU A 94 1.56 2.30 -9.29
CA LEU A 94 2.43 1.30 -9.87
C LEU A 94 2.52 1.60 -11.36
N VAL A 95 3.69 2.05 -11.80
CA VAL A 95 3.98 2.21 -13.22
C VAL A 95 4.55 0.90 -13.73
N ASP A 96 3.73 0.17 -14.49
CA ASP A 96 4.21 -0.97 -15.25
C ASP A 96 4.86 -0.47 -16.54
N GLY A 97 6.17 -0.70 -16.67
CA GLY A 97 6.95 -0.41 -17.86
C GLY A 97 7.71 -1.63 -18.33
N SER A 98 8.17 -1.61 -19.58
CA SER A 98 9.18 -2.55 -20.05
C SER A 98 10.37 -1.80 -20.63
N MET A 99 11.58 -2.23 -20.27
CA MET A 99 12.82 -1.74 -20.87
C MET A 99 13.58 -2.91 -21.49
N GLY A 100 13.29 -3.21 -22.76
CA GLY A 100 13.77 -4.42 -23.41
C GLY A 100 13.04 -5.65 -22.86
N ASP A 101 13.79 -6.65 -22.37
CA ASP A 101 13.24 -7.88 -21.77
C ASP A 101 13.02 -7.76 -20.25
N LEU A 102 13.14 -6.54 -19.69
CA LEU A 102 12.94 -6.26 -18.27
C LEU A 102 11.56 -5.64 -18.06
N ASP A 103 10.68 -6.35 -17.34
CA ASP A 103 9.48 -5.77 -16.76
C ASP A 103 9.89 -4.92 -15.54
N LEU A 104 9.49 -3.66 -15.54
CA LEU A 104 9.82 -2.68 -14.53
C LEU A 104 8.53 -2.25 -13.83
N HIS A 105 8.40 -2.64 -12.57
CA HIS A 105 7.32 -2.21 -11.69
C HIS A 105 7.84 -1.04 -10.85
N LEU A 106 7.56 0.19 -11.27
CA LEU A 106 8.04 1.38 -10.57
C LEU A 106 6.95 2.00 -9.71
N PHE A 107 7.17 1.98 -8.40
CA PHE A 107 6.29 2.66 -7.46
C PHE A 107 6.63 4.14 -7.36
N THR A 108 5.61 5.00 -7.43
CA THR A 108 5.75 6.41 -7.09
C THR A 108 4.62 6.81 -6.14
N ARG A 109 4.99 7.45 -5.04
CA ARG A 109 4.00 8.07 -4.15
C ARG A 109 3.42 9.30 -4.84
N VAL A 110 2.11 9.44 -4.77
CA VAL A 110 1.38 10.60 -5.31
C VAL A 110 0.62 11.32 -4.21
N GLY A 111 0.35 12.61 -4.40
CA GLY A 111 -0.23 13.50 -3.39
C GLY A 111 0.83 14.30 -2.62
N GLU A 112 0.44 15.47 -2.14
CA GLU A 112 1.36 16.44 -1.52
C GLU A 112 1.25 16.48 0.02
N SER A 113 0.07 16.17 0.55
CA SER A 113 -0.32 16.42 1.95
C SER A 113 -0.09 15.24 2.90
N PHE A 114 0.60 14.19 2.45
CA PHE A 114 0.72 12.95 3.20
C PHE A 114 1.57 13.07 4.50
N PRO A 115 1.30 12.20 5.50
CA PRO A 115 2.03 12.22 6.77
C PRO A 115 3.50 11.82 6.63
N ARG A 116 4.41 12.64 7.17
CA ARG A 116 5.87 12.35 7.19
C ARG A 116 6.28 11.43 8.34
N ALA A 117 5.55 11.55 9.45
CA ALA A 117 5.60 10.65 10.60
C ALA A 117 4.29 9.87 10.67
N GLY A 118 4.40 8.55 10.60
CA GLY A 118 3.27 7.64 10.78
C GLY A 118 3.20 7.11 12.21
N LYS A 119 2.37 6.08 12.39
CA LYS A 119 2.14 5.42 13.69
C LYS A 119 2.52 3.94 13.61
N LYS A 120 3.62 3.64 12.91
CA LYS A 120 4.01 2.26 12.56
C LYS A 120 2.91 1.51 11.80
N VAL A 121 2.19 2.23 10.94
CA VAL A 121 1.17 1.66 10.07
C VAL A 121 1.71 1.59 8.66
N VAL A 122 1.84 0.37 8.13
CA VAL A 122 2.36 0.11 6.78
C VAL A 122 1.42 -0.81 6.02
N LEU A 123 1.31 -0.60 4.71
CA LEU A 123 0.67 -1.56 3.81
C LEU A 123 1.75 -2.47 3.24
N MET A 124 1.51 -3.78 3.28
CA MET A 124 2.36 -4.76 2.62
C MET A 124 1.60 -5.42 1.47
N ARG A 125 2.27 -5.50 0.32
CA ARG A 125 1.77 -6.18 -0.87
C ARG A 125 2.81 -7.18 -1.36
N LEU A 126 2.44 -8.45 -1.47
CA LEU A 126 3.24 -9.47 -2.16
C LEU A 126 2.64 -9.70 -3.54
N TYR A 127 3.43 -9.46 -4.58
CA TYR A 127 3.07 -9.69 -5.97
C TYR A 127 3.74 -10.97 -6.47
N LEU A 128 2.92 -11.86 -7.02
CA LEU A 128 3.34 -13.12 -7.62
C LEU A 128 3.12 -13.06 -9.12
N GLY A 129 4.19 -13.20 -9.88
CA GLY A 129 4.15 -13.06 -11.33
C GLY A 129 5.30 -13.80 -12.01
N ARG A 130 5.66 -13.37 -13.22
CA ARG A 130 6.77 -13.96 -13.98
C ARG A 130 7.83 -12.90 -14.24
N SER A 131 9.09 -13.33 -14.19
CA SER A 131 10.22 -12.63 -14.77
C SER A 131 10.70 -13.37 -16.02
N SER A 132 11.72 -12.82 -16.68
CA SER A 132 12.41 -13.48 -17.80
C SER A 132 13.01 -14.85 -17.41
N GLU A 133 13.23 -15.11 -16.12
CA GLU A 133 13.84 -16.32 -15.59
C GLU A 133 12.83 -17.35 -15.05
N GLY A 134 11.55 -17.00 -14.90
CA GLY A 134 10.51 -17.90 -14.40
C GLY A 134 9.58 -17.25 -13.38
N PRO A 135 8.96 -18.04 -12.47
CA PRO A 135 8.16 -17.51 -11.37
C PRO A 135 8.96 -16.50 -10.53
N ALA A 136 8.34 -15.37 -10.21
CA ALA A 136 8.94 -14.31 -9.42
C ALA A 136 7.95 -13.83 -8.34
N ALA A 137 8.51 -13.39 -7.22
CA ALA A 137 7.79 -12.82 -6.11
C ALA A 137 8.49 -11.54 -5.66
N THR A 138 7.71 -10.47 -5.51
CA THR A 138 8.20 -9.17 -5.04
C THR A 138 7.27 -8.62 -3.97
N THR A 139 7.83 -8.25 -2.83
CA THR A 139 7.09 -7.55 -1.77
C THR A 139 7.36 -6.06 -1.85
N TRP A 140 6.29 -5.26 -1.82
CA TRP A 140 6.35 -3.82 -1.61
C TRP A 140 5.73 -3.43 -0.29
N ILE A 141 6.39 -2.51 0.41
CA ILE A 141 5.93 -1.96 1.69
C ILE A 141 5.78 -0.45 1.57
N PHE A 142 4.62 0.06 1.97
CA PHE A 142 4.23 1.47 1.88
C PHE A 142 3.92 2.03 3.26
N GLY A 143 4.20 3.32 3.46
CA GLY A 143 3.92 3.99 4.71
C GLY A 143 4.54 5.38 4.76
N SER A 144 4.65 5.92 5.97
CA SER A 144 5.37 7.18 6.18
C SER A 144 6.87 7.04 5.89
N PRO A 145 7.55 8.08 5.38
CA PRO A 145 9.00 8.08 5.21
C PRO A 145 9.77 7.58 6.44
N SER A 146 9.43 8.10 7.62
CA SER A 146 10.12 7.71 8.87
C SER A 146 9.87 6.25 9.28
N ASP A 147 8.64 5.75 9.10
CA ASP A 147 8.35 4.33 9.33
C ASP A 147 9.11 3.44 8.36
N LEU A 148 9.18 3.82 7.08
CA LEU A 148 9.88 3.07 6.05
C LEU A 148 11.40 3.03 6.28
N GLU A 149 12.01 4.09 6.80
CA GLU A 149 13.43 4.05 7.18
C GLU A 149 13.72 2.99 8.25
N GLU A 150 12.87 2.90 9.29
CA GLU A 150 13.00 1.88 10.33
C GLU A 150 12.67 0.48 9.79
N VAL A 151 11.60 0.32 8.98
CA VAL A 151 11.27 -0.96 8.32
C VAL A 151 12.41 -1.45 7.44
N ASN A 152 13.02 -0.57 6.64
CA ASN A 152 14.14 -0.94 5.77
C ASN A 152 15.34 -1.45 6.60
N ARG A 153 15.62 -0.82 7.73
CA ARG A 153 16.67 -1.29 8.65
C ARG A 153 16.32 -2.66 9.24
N LEU A 154 15.07 -2.87 9.66
CA LEU A 154 14.63 -4.12 10.29
C LEU A 154 14.65 -5.30 9.30
N LEU A 155 14.12 -5.10 8.10
CA LEU A 155 14.05 -6.16 7.09
C LEU A 155 15.39 -6.37 6.38
N GLY A 156 16.21 -5.32 6.26
CA GLY A 156 17.56 -5.40 5.68
C GLY A 156 18.54 -6.29 6.45
N GLU A 157 18.20 -6.73 7.66
CA GLU A 157 18.98 -7.75 8.40
C GLU A 157 18.86 -9.15 7.75
N LYS A 158 17.78 -9.40 7.00
CA LYS A 158 17.45 -10.71 6.43
C LYS A 158 17.26 -10.69 4.91
N TYR A 159 16.70 -9.60 4.39
CA TYR A 159 16.34 -9.45 2.99
C TYR A 159 17.25 -8.43 2.29
N ASP A 160 17.40 -8.56 0.98
CA ASP A 160 17.97 -7.51 0.14
C ASP A 160 16.89 -6.45 -0.15
N THR A 161 16.80 -5.46 0.74
CA THR A 161 15.79 -4.39 0.66
C THR A 161 16.27 -3.27 -0.25
N GLN A 162 15.44 -2.88 -1.21
CA GLN A 162 15.70 -1.77 -2.13
C GLN A 162 14.72 -0.61 -1.84
N PRO A 163 15.18 0.50 -1.22
CA PRO A 163 14.29 1.62 -0.92
C PRO A 163 13.95 2.41 -2.19
N VAL A 164 12.67 2.68 -2.39
CA VAL A 164 12.18 3.58 -3.44
C VAL A 164 12.23 5.01 -2.90
N SER A 165 13.10 5.84 -3.47
CA SER A 165 13.34 7.21 -3.00
C SER A 165 12.43 8.22 -3.70
N ASP A 166 11.95 9.18 -2.92
CA ASP A 166 11.21 10.37 -3.35
C ASP A 166 11.88 11.61 -2.74
N PRO A 167 11.73 12.83 -3.31
CA PRO A 167 12.33 14.05 -2.75
C PRO A 167 12.05 14.28 -1.26
N ALA A 168 10.99 13.69 -0.72
CA ALA A 168 10.62 13.80 0.67
C ALA A 168 10.84 12.54 1.53
N GLY A 169 11.78 11.69 1.11
CA GLY A 169 12.22 10.49 1.83
C GLY A 169 11.76 9.20 1.15
N PHE A 170 11.73 8.10 1.90
CA PHE A 170 11.28 6.82 1.33
C PHE A 170 9.80 6.90 0.93
N ALA A 171 9.49 6.37 -0.25
CA ALA A 171 8.14 6.24 -0.79
C ALA A 171 7.62 4.81 -0.64
N ALA A 172 8.50 3.83 -0.81
CA ALA A 172 8.24 2.41 -0.59
C ALA A 172 9.56 1.67 -0.31
N ILE A 173 9.45 0.39 0.03
CA ILE A 173 10.57 -0.57 0.04
C ILE A 173 10.18 -1.72 -0.88
N GLU A 174 11.08 -2.11 -1.75
CA GLU A 174 10.98 -3.31 -2.58
C GLU A 174 11.85 -4.43 -2.01
N ILE A 175 11.34 -5.65 -2.03
CA ILE A 175 12.07 -6.86 -1.69
C ILE A 175 11.80 -7.90 -2.76
N GLN A 176 12.84 -8.34 -3.45
CA GLN A 176 12.77 -9.46 -4.37
C GLN A 176 13.02 -10.77 -3.60
N HIS A 177 12.25 -11.81 -3.92
CA HIS A 177 12.32 -13.10 -3.23
C HIS A 177 12.91 -14.19 -4.14
N PRO A 178 14.24 -14.23 -4.36
CA PRO A 178 14.87 -15.28 -5.15
C PRO A 178 14.63 -16.68 -4.57
N GLU A 179 14.39 -16.79 -3.26
CA GLU A 179 14.01 -18.02 -2.59
C GLU A 179 12.65 -18.57 -3.04
N PHE A 180 11.72 -17.72 -3.46
CA PHE A 180 10.48 -18.16 -4.12
C PHE A 180 10.77 -18.68 -5.52
N SER A 181 11.54 -17.95 -6.32
CA SER A 181 11.93 -18.37 -7.68
C SER A 181 12.68 -19.70 -7.70
N ALA A 182 13.46 -19.98 -6.65
CA ALA A 182 14.16 -21.25 -6.45
C ALA A 182 13.26 -22.39 -5.90
N GLY A 183 11.98 -22.12 -5.61
CA GLY A 183 11.04 -23.08 -5.01
C GLY A 183 11.38 -23.46 -3.57
N LEU A 184 12.05 -22.58 -2.83
CA LEU A 184 12.49 -22.83 -1.45
C LEU A 184 11.49 -22.31 -0.42
N LEU A 185 10.78 -21.22 -0.72
CA LEU A 185 9.72 -20.67 0.13
C LEU A 185 8.41 -20.50 -0.63
N GLU A 186 7.31 -20.80 0.04
CA GLU A 186 5.96 -20.49 -0.40
C GLU A 186 5.60 -19.03 -0.07
N PRO A 187 4.64 -18.41 -0.80
CA PRO A 187 4.20 -17.03 -0.56
C PRO A 187 3.75 -16.77 0.89
N SER A 188 3.08 -17.73 1.51
CA SER A 188 2.63 -17.61 2.91
C SER A 188 3.80 -17.54 3.89
N GLN A 189 4.88 -18.28 3.64
CA GLN A 189 6.07 -18.26 4.50
C GLN A 189 6.82 -16.93 4.41
N ILE A 190 6.85 -16.32 3.21
CA ILE A 190 7.42 -14.99 3.01
C ILE A 190 6.61 -13.95 3.79
N MET A 191 5.28 -13.95 3.60
CA MET A 191 4.39 -13.00 4.28
C MET A 191 4.45 -13.15 5.80
N ASP A 192 4.37 -14.39 6.31
CA ASP A 192 4.40 -14.67 7.74
C ASP A 192 5.70 -14.18 8.39
N ASP A 193 6.84 -14.35 7.71
CA ASP A 193 8.13 -13.93 8.26
C ASP A 193 8.28 -12.40 8.30
N ILE A 194 7.86 -11.69 7.25
CA ILE A 194 7.85 -10.23 7.24
C ILE A 194 6.87 -9.72 8.31
N PHE A 195 5.68 -10.29 8.40
CA PHE A 195 4.69 -9.93 9.44
C PHE A 195 5.23 -10.12 10.84
N GLN A 196 5.85 -11.26 11.13
CA GLN A 196 6.40 -11.52 12.45
C GLN A 196 7.55 -10.57 12.77
N THR A 197 8.40 -10.26 11.79
CA THR A 197 9.50 -9.31 11.97
C THR A 197 8.95 -7.93 12.31
N LEU A 198 8.04 -7.40 11.50
CA LEU A 198 7.45 -6.07 11.71
C LEU A 198 6.58 -6.00 12.97
N GLY A 199 5.75 -7.00 13.20
CA GLY A 199 4.86 -7.08 14.37
C GLY A 199 5.60 -7.09 15.71
N ARG A 200 6.78 -7.73 15.79
CA ARG A 200 7.65 -7.68 16.99
C ARG A 200 8.12 -6.26 17.33
N HIS A 201 8.13 -5.36 16.34
CA HIS A 201 8.50 -3.95 16.49
C HIS A 201 7.29 -3.00 16.55
N GLY A 202 6.07 -3.56 16.67
CA GLY A 202 4.83 -2.81 16.84
C GLY A 202 4.27 -2.23 15.55
N TYR A 203 4.68 -2.76 14.40
CA TYR A 203 4.07 -2.39 13.12
C TYR A 203 2.79 -3.18 12.86
N GLU A 204 1.81 -2.48 12.29
CA GLU A 204 0.51 -3.02 11.91
C GLU A 204 0.10 -2.50 10.53
N GLY A 205 -0.96 -3.05 9.96
CA GLY A 205 -1.57 -2.54 8.74
C GLY A 205 -2.06 -3.63 7.80
N PRO A 206 -2.60 -3.23 6.65
CA PRO A 206 -3.19 -4.15 5.70
C PRO A 206 -2.15 -4.94 4.92
N ALA A 207 -2.56 -6.13 4.49
CA ALA A 207 -1.73 -7.18 3.90
C ALA A 207 -2.40 -7.77 2.68
N PHE A 208 -1.73 -7.78 1.53
CA PHE A 208 -2.30 -8.35 0.32
C PHE A 208 -1.33 -9.26 -0.39
N VAL A 209 -1.87 -10.32 -0.99
CA VAL A 209 -1.16 -11.18 -1.94
C VAL A 209 -1.90 -11.07 -3.26
N GLU A 210 -1.17 -10.73 -4.32
CA GLU A 210 -1.69 -10.70 -5.68
C GLU A 210 -1.08 -11.80 -6.51
N ASP A 211 -1.93 -12.70 -7.00
CA ASP A 211 -1.51 -13.82 -7.82
C ASP A 211 -1.88 -13.58 -9.29
N HIS A 212 -0.89 -13.16 -10.08
CA HIS A 212 -1.04 -12.97 -11.52
C HIS A 212 -0.75 -14.23 -12.34
N PHE A 213 -0.35 -15.35 -11.71
CA PHE A 213 -0.31 -16.64 -12.40
C PHE A 213 -1.72 -17.10 -12.77
N SER A 214 -2.70 -16.80 -11.91
CA SER A 214 -4.09 -17.21 -12.09
C SER A 214 -4.83 -16.44 -13.21
N GLN A 215 -4.52 -15.15 -13.39
CA GLN A 215 -5.23 -14.27 -14.34
C GLN A 215 -4.94 -14.58 -15.83
N GLN A 216 -3.82 -15.22 -16.15
CA GLN A 216 -3.49 -15.61 -17.54
C GLN A 216 -4.23 -16.86 -18.04
N ASN A 217 -4.76 -17.70 -17.14
CA ASN A 217 -5.53 -18.88 -17.57
C ASN A 217 -6.92 -18.52 -18.08
N ASP A 218 -7.50 -17.41 -17.62
CA ASP A 218 -8.84 -16.97 -18.02
C ASP A 218 -8.86 -16.11 -19.29
N ALA A 219 -7.71 -15.61 -19.76
CA ALA A 219 -7.60 -14.88 -21.02
C ALA A 219 -7.53 -15.78 -22.28
N ASN A 220 -7.50 -17.11 -22.08
CA ASN A 220 -7.44 -18.12 -23.15
C ASN A 220 -8.72 -19.00 -23.24
N LEU A 221 -9.82 -18.56 -22.63
CA LEU A 221 -11.15 -19.16 -22.74
C LEU A 221 -12.15 -18.16 -23.37
#